data_AF-A0A2N6VIN7-F1
#
_entry.id   AF-A0A2N6VIN7-F1
#
_cell.length_a   1.000
_cell.length_b   1.000
_cell.length_c   1.000
_cell.angle_alpha   90.00
_cell.angle_beta   90.00
_cell.angle_gamma   90.00
#
_symmetry.space_group_name_H-M   'P 1'
#
loop_
_entity.id
_entity.type
_entity.pdbx_description
1 polymer ?
#
loop_
_entity_poly.entity_id
_entity_poly.type
_entity_poly.pdbx_seq_one_letter_code
_entity_poly.pdbx_strand_id
1 'polypeptide(L)'
;IYTRLTNPTTEAVENRIASLEGGVHAVLVSSGQSAEFLSLINIVEAGDHIVSSPSLYGGTYNLLNVTLRKLGIETTFVDDPSDIEAWKRAVKPNTKAFFGETISNPRSDVLDIRA
;
A
#
# COMPACT_ATOMS: atom_id res chain seq x y z
N ILE A 1 3.56 -21.37 17.95
CA ILE A 1 4.05 -20.78 19.22
C ILE A 1 2.94 -19.97 19.90
N TYR A 2 2.31 -19.00 19.22
CA TYR A 2 1.16 -18.25 19.75
C TYR A 2 0.36 -17.61 18.61
N THR A 3 -0.99 -17.58 18.70
CA THR A 3 -1.91 -17.15 17.62
C THR A 3 -1.67 -15.72 17.11
N ARG A 4 -1.07 -14.84 17.94
CA ARG A 4 -0.68 -13.49 17.49
C ARG A 4 0.36 -13.50 16.36
N LEU A 5 1.17 -14.55 16.27
CA LEU A 5 2.22 -14.69 15.25
C LEU A 5 1.74 -15.55 14.08
N THR A 6 1.28 -16.77 14.38
CA THR A 6 0.79 -17.73 13.37
C THR A 6 -0.30 -18.61 13.96
N ASN A 7 -1.23 -19.05 13.10
CA ASN A 7 -2.33 -19.95 13.46
C ASN A 7 -2.69 -20.84 12.26
N PRO A 8 -2.90 -22.16 12.42
CA PRO A 8 -3.18 -23.06 11.30
C PRO A 8 -4.44 -22.70 10.48
N THR A 9 -5.46 -22.11 11.11
CA THR A 9 -6.67 -21.65 10.39
C THR A 9 -6.35 -20.45 9.51
N THR A 10 -5.57 -19.49 10.03
CA THR A 10 -5.10 -18.31 9.30
C THR A 10 -4.17 -18.72 8.15
N GLU A 11 -3.24 -19.62 8.41
CA GLU A 11 -2.28 -20.15 7.44
C GLU A 11 -2.95 -20.83 6.25
N ALA A 12 -4.05 -21.55 6.48
CA ALA A 12 -4.83 -22.13 5.39
C ALA A 12 -5.41 -21.07 4.44
N VAL A 13 -5.77 -19.89 4.93
CA VAL A 13 -6.24 -18.76 4.10
C VAL A 13 -5.07 -18.06 3.43
N GLU A 14 -3.98 -17.82 4.16
CA GLU A 14 -2.74 -17.24 3.63
C GLU A 14 -2.24 -18.01 2.40
N ASN A 15 -2.14 -19.34 2.52
CA ASN A 15 -1.69 -20.22 1.44
C ASN A 15 -2.62 -20.16 0.21
N ARG A 16 -3.94 -20.02 0.43
CA ARG A 16 -4.92 -19.90 -0.67
C ARG A 16 -4.82 -18.56 -1.37
N ILE A 17 -4.70 -17.46 -0.63
CA ILE A 17 -4.53 -16.12 -1.21
C ILE A 17 -3.24 -16.07 -2.02
N ALA A 18 -2.12 -16.55 -1.46
CA ALA A 18 -0.85 -16.61 -2.18
C ALA A 18 -0.97 -17.40 -3.49
N SER A 19 -1.66 -18.55 -3.47
CA SER A 19 -1.89 -19.35 -4.67
C SER A 19 -2.79 -18.66 -5.70
N LEU A 20 -3.78 -17.87 -5.29
CA LEU A 20 -4.70 -17.17 -6.20
C LEU A 20 -4.03 -15.96 -6.86
N GLU A 21 -3.21 -15.24 -6.11
CA GLU A 21 -2.47 -14.07 -6.60
C GLU A 21 -1.16 -14.45 -7.32
N GLY A 22 -0.79 -15.74 -7.32
CA GLY A 22 0.49 -16.20 -7.86
C GLY A 22 1.72 -15.76 -7.05
N GLY A 23 1.51 -15.37 -5.79
CA GLY A 23 2.55 -14.95 -4.86
C GLY A 23 3.25 -16.11 -4.16
N VAL A 24 4.39 -15.83 -3.53
CA VAL A 24 5.19 -16.84 -2.80
C VAL A 24 4.69 -17.12 -1.39
N HIS A 25 4.04 -16.13 -0.75
CA HIS A 25 3.50 -16.21 0.60
C HIS A 25 2.49 -15.07 0.84
N ALA A 26 1.61 -15.21 1.82
CA ALA A 26 0.70 -14.15 2.26
C ALA A 26 0.68 -14.10 3.80
N VAL A 27 0.34 -12.94 4.35
CA VAL A 27 0.20 -12.75 5.80
C VAL A 27 -1.17 -12.15 6.07
N LEU A 28 -1.98 -12.84 6.86
CA LEU A 28 -3.29 -12.37 7.28
C LEU A 28 -3.17 -11.52 8.54
N VAL A 29 -3.88 -10.40 8.55
CA VAL A 29 -3.87 -9.43 9.64
C VAL A 29 -5.29 -9.03 10.01
N SER A 30 -5.44 -8.19 11.02
CA SER A 30 -6.74 -7.88 11.63
C SER A 30 -7.70 -7.10 10.73
N SER A 31 -7.21 -6.38 9.72
CA SER A 31 -8.02 -5.58 8.78
C SER A 31 -7.25 -5.19 7.52
N GLY A 32 -7.95 -4.71 6.49
CA GLY A 32 -7.31 -4.13 5.29
C GLY A 32 -6.41 -2.92 5.62
N GLN A 33 -6.84 -2.04 6.53
CA GLN A 33 -6.00 -0.93 7.01
C GLN A 33 -4.73 -1.41 7.73
N SER A 34 -4.81 -2.51 8.47
CA SER A 34 -3.61 -3.11 9.08
C SER A 34 -2.69 -3.72 8.03
N ALA A 35 -3.25 -4.30 6.96
CA ALA A 35 -2.48 -4.86 5.86
C ALA A 35 -1.71 -3.77 5.12
N GLU A 36 -2.37 -2.66 4.77
CA GLU A 36 -1.74 -1.48 4.16
C GLU A 36 -0.64 -0.91 5.05
N PHE A 37 -0.95 -0.65 6.32
CA PHE A 37 0.01 -0.09 7.26
C PHE A 37 1.24 -0.98 7.41
N LEU A 38 1.06 -2.27 7.73
CA LEU A 38 2.16 -3.21 7.92
C LEU A 38 2.97 -3.42 6.65
N SER A 39 2.33 -3.45 5.47
CA SER A 39 3.04 -3.57 4.20
C SER A 39 3.95 -2.36 3.94
N LEU A 40 3.45 -1.15 4.23
CA LEU A 40 4.21 0.07 4.05
C LEU A 40 5.36 0.19 5.05
N ILE A 41 5.10 0.04 6.36
CA ILE A 41 6.17 0.21 7.38
C ILE A 41 7.21 -0.92 7.38
N ASN A 42 6.95 -2.02 6.66
CA ASN A 42 7.95 -3.05 6.41
C ASN A 42 8.94 -2.66 5.29
N ILE A 43 8.68 -1.56 4.57
CA ILE A 43 9.50 -1.03 3.49
C ILE A 43 10.08 0.35 3.87
N VAL A 44 9.26 1.21 4.48
CA VAL A 44 9.59 2.62 4.73
C VAL A 44 9.78 2.91 6.22
N GLU A 45 10.69 3.83 6.52
CA GLU A 45 10.95 4.33 7.87
C GLU A 45 10.92 5.86 7.95
N ALA A 46 11.12 6.42 9.15
CA ALA A 46 11.12 7.87 9.34
C ALA A 46 12.22 8.54 8.50
N GLY A 47 11.82 9.53 7.69
CA GLY A 47 12.70 10.19 6.72
C GLY A 47 12.54 9.65 5.29
N ASP A 48 11.81 8.56 5.07
CA ASP A 48 11.47 8.08 3.73
C ASP A 48 10.25 8.79 3.14
N HIS A 49 10.07 8.54 1.84
CA HIS A 49 9.02 9.14 1.03
C HIS A 49 8.26 8.08 0.20
N ILE A 50 6.94 8.29 0.04
CA ILE A 50 6.03 7.48 -0.79
C ILE A 50 5.46 8.38 -1.90
N VAL A 51 5.34 7.85 -3.12
CA VAL A 51 4.52 8.48 -4.17
C VAL A 51 3.22 7.68 -4.31
N SER A 52 2.07 8.33 -4.35
CA SER A 52 0.78 7.66 -4.33
C SER A 52 -0.21 8.19 -5.37
N SER A 53 -1.12 7.32 -5.81
CA SER A 53 -2.30 7.69 -6.60
C SER A 53 -3.22 8.62 -5.79
N PRO A 54 -3.93 9.57 -6.44
CA PRO A 54 -4.96 10.38 -5.77
C PRO A 54 -6.26 9.60 -5.56
N SER A 55 -6.48 8.53 -6.34
CA SER A 55 -7.72 7.75 -6.36
C SER A 55 -7.58 6.55 -5.44
N LEU A 56 -7.87 6.76 -4.15
CA LEU A 56 -7.76 5.76 -3.10
C LEU A 56 -9.01 5.77 -2.21
N TYR A 57 -9.22 4.66 -1.50
CA TYR A 57 -10.09 4.63 -0.35
C TYR A 57 -9.72 5.73 0.65
N GLY A 58 -10.73 6.45 1.16
CA GLY A 58 -10.52 7.61 2.03
C GLY A 58 -9.74 7.29 3.32
N GLY A 59 -9.87 6.08 3.85
CA GLY A 59 -9.07 5.62 4.99
C GLY A 59 -7.59 5.50 4.66
N THR A 60 -7.27 4.95 3.49
CA THR A 60 -5.91 4.78 2.97
C THR A 60 -5.26 6.12 2.66
N TYR A 61 -6.02 7.07 2.09
CA TYR A 61 -5.56 8.44 1.94
C TYR A 61 -5.20 9.07 3.30
N ASN A 62 -6.05 8.90 4.30
CA ASN A 62 -5.79 9.42 5.65
C ASN A 62 -4.60 8.72 6.34
N LEU A 63 -4.43 7.41 6.14
CA LEU A 63 -3.27 6.65 6.60
C LEU A 63 -1.97 7.28 6.08
N LEU A 64 -1.87 7.49 4.77
CA LEU A 64 -0.70 8.07 4.11
C LEU A 64 -0.48 9.55 4.50
N ASN A 65 -1.51 10.39 4.40
CA ASN A 65 -1.39 11.84 4.56
C ASN A 65 -1.25 12.31 6.03
N VAL A 66 -1.86 11.57 6.96
CA VAL A 66 -1.93 11.98 8.37
C VAL A 66 -1.15 11.05 9.28
N THR A 67 -1.44 9.75 9.24
CA THR A 67 -0.86 8.80 10.20
C THR A 67 0.61 8.58 9.94
N LEU A 68 1.02 8.25 8.72
CA LEU A 68 2.41 8.01 8.37
C LEU A 68 3.27 9.27 8.46
N ARG A 69 2.70 10.44 8.11
CA ARG A 69 3.37 11.73 8.30
C ARG A 69 3.75 11.99 9.77
N LYS A 70 2.90 11.60 10.73
CA LYS A 70 3.23 11.68 12.16
C LYS A 70 4.35 10.72 12.58
N LEU A 71 4.58 9.66 11.81
CA LEU A 71 5.68 8.71 11.98
C LEU A 71 6.95 9.13 11.20
N GLY A 72 6.95 10.32 10.60
CA GLY A 72 8.09 10.86 9.87
C GLY A 72 8.19 10.38 8.41
N ILE A 73 7.15 9.75 7.86
CA ILE A 73 7.11 9.28 6.47
C ILE A 73 6.25 10.25 5.65
N GLU A 74 6.82 10.86 4.62
CA GLU A 74 6.10 11.79 3.75
C GLU A 74 5.45 11.06 2.58
N THR A 75 4.29 11.53 2.10
CA THR A 75 3.67 11.05 0.86
C THR A 75 3.37 12.20 -0.08
N THR A 76 3.78 12.07 -1.34
CA THR A 76 3.32 12.94 -2.45
C THR A 76 2.23 12.20 -3.22
N PHE A 77 1.08 12.84 -3.41
CA PHE A 77 0.00 12.33 -4.26
C PHE A 77 0.12 12.94 -5.65
N VAL A 78 0.02 12.13 -6.71
CA VAL A 78 -0.07 12.65 -8.08
C VAL A 78 -1.47 13.19 -8.35
N ASP A 79 -1.63 14.08 -9.32
CA ASP A 79 -2.94 14.69 -9.63
C ASP A 79 -3.83 13.79 -10.50
N ASP A 80 -3.23 13.05 -11.42
CA ASP A 80 -3.89 12.10 -12.33
C ASP A 80 -3.11 10.78 -12.30
N PRO A 81 -3.73 9.64 -11.92
CA PRO A 81 -3.05 8.35 -11.91
C PRO A 81 -2.59 7.90 -13.30
N SER A 82 -3.16 8.46 -14.38
CA SER A 82 -2.82 8.14 -15.78
C SER A 82 -1.64 8.96 -16.33
N ASP A 83 -1.21 10.03 -15.65
CA ASP A 83 -0.04 10.83 -16.05
C ASP A 83 1.26 10.19 -15.49
N ILE A 84 1.88 9.30 -16.26
CA ILE A 84 3.15 8.66 -15.89
C ILE A 84 4.27 9.65 -15.60
N GLU A 85 4.26 10.83 -16.23
CA GLU A 85 5.27 11.85 -15.98
C GLU A 85 5.03 12.55 -14.63
N ALA A 86 3.79 12.62 -14.13
CA ALA A 86 3.51 13.09 -12.77
C ALA A 86 4.13 12.15 -11.71
N TRP A 87 4.01 10.84 -11.90
CA TRP A 87 4.64 9.85 -11.03
C TRP A 87 6.16 10.01 -10.98
N LYS A 88 6.81 10.19 -12.14
CA LYS A 88 8.26 10.42 -12.24
C LYS A 88 8.69 11.72 -11.56
N ARG A 89 7.95 12.82 -11.80
CA ARG A 89 8.24 14.13 -11.19
C ARG A 89 8.10 14.13 -9.67
N ALA A 90 7.22 13.29 -9.12
CA ALA A 90 7.01 13.17 -7.69
C ALA A 90 8.11 12.39 -6.96
N VAL A 91 9.01 11.71 -7.68
CA VAL A 91 10.12 10.95 -7.07
C VAL A 91 11.14 11.90 -6.41
N LYS A 92 11.52 11.56 -5.18
CA LYS A 92 12.58 12.20 -4.39
C LYS A 92 13.72 11.20 -4.16
N PRO A 93 14.94 11.64 -3.79
CA PRO A 93 16.06 10.73 -3.50
C PRO A 93 15.77 9.68 -2.41
N ASN A 94 14.83 9.97 -1.51
CA ASN A 94 14.36 9.10 -0.43
C ASN A 94 13.03 8.40 -0.74
N THR A 95 12.54 8.39 -1.99
CA THR A 95 11.34 7.61 -2.35
C THR A 95 11.63 6.12 -2.25
N LYS A 96 10.81 5.37 -1.49
CA LYS A 96 10.95 3.92 -1.29
C LYS A 96 9.78 3.09 -1.80
N ALA A 97 8.61 3.70 -1.99
CA ALA A 97 7.43 2.98 -2.45
C ALA A 97 6.55 3.84 -3.37
N PHE A 98 5.87 3.15 -4.29
CA PHE A 98 4.74 3.66 -5.04
C PHE A 98 3.47 2.97 -4.54
N PHE A 99 2.38 3.70 -4.38
CA PHE A 99 1.11 3.14 -3.88
C PHE A 99 -0.07 3.49 -4.80
N GLY A 100 -0.95 2.53 -5.06
CA GLY A 100 -2.15 2.73 -5.86
C GLY A 100 -3.12 1.57 -5.73
N GLU A 101 -4.40 1.85 -5.99
CA GLU A 101 -5.46 0.83 -6.09
C GLU A 101 -5.67 0.47 -7.56
N THR A 102 -5.75 -0.82 -7.88
CA THR A 102 -5.98 -1.30 -9.26
C THR A 102 -7.33 -0.85 -9.79
N ILE A 103 -8.35 -0.86 -8.93
CA ILE A 103 -9.68 -0.27 -9.17
C ILE A 103 -10.01 0.56 -7.94
N SER A 104 -10.05 1.89 -8.10
CA SER A 104 -10.20 2.82 -6.98
C SER A 104 -11.63 2.89 -6.44
N ASN A 105 -11.76 3.16 -5.14
CA ASN A 105 -13.04 3.46 -4.49
C ASN A 105 -13.06 4.91 -3.97
N PRO A 106 -14.05 5.76 -4.32
CA PRO A 106 -15.32 5.45 -5.01
C PRO A 106 -15.31 5.71 -6.52
N ARG A 107 -14.22 6.24 -7.07
CA ARG A 107 -14.19 6.75 -8.45
C ARG A 107 -14.23 5.67 -9.53
N SER A 108 -13.85 4.43 -9.19
CA SER A 108 -13.71 3.32 -10.14
C SER A 108 -12.70 3.60 -11.26
N ASP A 109 -11.74 4.50 -11.01
CA ASP A 109 -10.59 4.69 -11.90
C ASP A 109 -9.78 3.39 -11.92
N VAL A 110 -9.36 2.95 -13.11
CA VAL A 110 -8.54 1.75 -13.33
C VAL A 110 -7.09 2.18 -13.52
N LEU A 111 -6.19 1.72 -12.66
CA LEU A 111 -4.77 2.04 -12.74
C LEU A 111 -4.10 1.19 -13.81
N ASP A 112 -3.36 1.83 -14.73
CA ASP A 112 -2.48 1.11 -15.65
C ASP A 112 -1.19 0.69 -14.93
N ILE A 113 -1.14 -0.57 -14.49
CA ILE A 113 0.00 -1.15 -13.77
C ILE A 113 1.23 -1.34 -14.69
N ARG A 114 1.04 -1.40 -16.02
CA ARG A 114 2.11 -1.73 -16.97
C ARG A 114 2.86 -0.51 -17.50
N ALA A 115 2.27 0.67 -17.42
CA ALA A 115 2.85 1.94 -17.87
C ALA A 115 4.06 2.35 -17.03
#